data_AF-A0A955TRZ0-F1
#
_entry.id   AF-A0A955TRZ0-F1
#
_cell.length_a   1.000
_cell.length_b   1.000
_cell.length_c   1.000
_cell.angle_alpha   90.00
_cell.angle_beta   90.00
_cell.angle_gamma   90.00
#
_symmetry.space_group_name_H-M   'P 1'
#
loop_
_entity.id
_entity.type
_entity.pdbx_description
1 polymer ?
#
loop_
_entity_poly.entity_id
_entity_poly.type
_entity_poly.pdbx_seq_one_letter_code
_entity_poly.pdbx_strand_id
1 'polypeptide(L)'
;SPFGLYDAVGNVAEWVNDGYAADYYQKGPYRDPTGPEGEDVFKVIRGGSWRESRLGARLTKRFSAKLWRTDATVGFRCAKDPPTDTPAGL
;
A
#
# COMPACT_ATOMS: atom_id res chain seq x y z
N SER A 1 1.29 12.82 9.76
CA SER A 1 2.67 12.29 9.94
C SER A 1 3.66 13.44 9.81
N PRO A 2 4.96 13.27 10.12
CA PRO A 2 5.97 14.30 9.86
C PRO A 2 6.07 14.76 8.39
N PHE A 3 5.53 13.97 7.46
CA PHE A 3 5.49 14.24 6.02
C PHE A 3 4.18 14.92 5.55
N GLY A 4 3.36 15.43 6.47
CA GLY A 4 2.06 16.02 6.12
C GLY A 4 1.00 15.01 5.65
N LEU A 5 1.24 13.70 5.82
CA LEU A 5 0.30 12.65 5.45
C LEU A 5 -0.71 12.40 6.58
N TYR A 6 -1.99 12.61 6.31
CA TYR A 6 -3.11 12.39 7.23
C TYR A 6 -3.75 11.02 7.00
N ASP A 7 -4.25 10.41 8.07
CA ASP A 7 -5.00 9.14 8.04
C ASP A 7 -4.30 7.99 7.33
N ALA A 8 -2.97 7.96 7.35
CA ALA A 8 -2.18 6.82 6.84
C ALA A 8 -2.35 5.54 7.68
N VAL A 9 -2.96 5.66 8.86
CA VAL A 9 -3.30 4.59 9.78
C VAL A 9 -4.72 4.84 10.30
N GLY A 10 -5.67 3.96 9.96
CA GLY A 10 -7.08 4.10 10.29
C GLY A 10 -7.90 4.81 9.21
N ASN A 11 -9.10 5.26 9.56
CA ASN A 11 -10.14 5.73 8.63
C ASN A 11 -10.51 4.67 7.59
N VAL A 12 -9.82 4.60 6.45
CA VAL A 12 -10.00 3.55 5.45
C VAL A 12 -8.67 2.91 5.13
N ALA A 13 -8.69 1.61 4.89
CA ALA A 13 -7.53 0.89 4.41
C ALA A 13 -7.30 1.26 2.94
N GLU A 14 -6.07 1.51 2.53
CA GLU A 14 -5.77 2.08 1.21
C GLU A 14 -5.16 1.01 0.29
N TRP A 15 -5.74 0.86 -0.91
CA TRP A 15 -5.16 0.06 -2.00
C TRP A 15 -3.78 0.57 -2.42
N VAL A 16 -2.90 -0.35 -2.79
CA VAL A 16 -1.57 -0.07 -3.38
C VAL A 16 -1.43 -0.88 -4.68
N ASN A 17 -0.65 -0.36 -5.63
CA ASN A 17 -0.44 -1.02 -6.93
C ASN A 17 0.26 -2.40 -6.80
N ASP A 18 1.06 -2.59 -5.75
CA ASP A 18 1.86 -3.79 -5.55
C ASP A 18 1.04 -5.08 -5.49
N GLY A 19 1.59 -6.12 -6.12
CA GLY A 19 1.17 -7.49 -5.84
C GLY A 19 1.56 -7.95 -4.44
N TYR A 20 0.80 -8.89 -3.88
CA TYR A 20 1.11 -9.50 -2.60
C TYR A 20 1.80 -10.84 -2.78
N ALA A 21 3.00 -10.95 -2.21
CA ALA A 21 3.62 -12.21 -1.82
C ALA A 21 4.18 -12.09 -0.39
N ALA A 22 4.05 -13.15 0.39
CA ALA A 22 4.42 -13.16 1.81
C ALA A 22 5.94 -13.08 2.01
N ASP A 23 6.70 -13.69 1.11
CA ASP A 23 8.15 -13.75 1.08
C ASP A 23 8.80 -12.66 0.19
N TYR A 24 7.99 -11.73 -0.36
CA TYR A 24 8.49 -10.75 -1.35
C TYR A 24 9.64 -9.88 -0.82
N TYR A 25 9.63 -9.55 0.48
CA TYR A 25 10.72 -8.77 1.09
C TYR A 25 12.07 -9.49 1.10
N GLN A 26 12.10 -10.82 0.92
CA GLN A 26 13.34 -11.59 0.82
C GLN A 26 13.88 -11.69 -0.61
N LYS A 27 13.03 -11.42 -1.62
CA LYS A 27 13.31 -11.73 -3.03
C LYS A 27 13.21 -10.52 -3.96
N GLY A 28 12.53 -9.46 -3.55
CA GLY A 28 12.27 -8.29 -4.37
C GLY A 28 13.54 -7.49 -4.70
N PRO A 29 13.54 -6.70 -5.78
CA PRO A 29 14.64 -5.82 -6.10
C PRO A 29 14.83 -4.76 -5.00
N TYR A 30 16.07 -4.29 -4.84
CA TYR A 30 16.41 -3.26 -3.86
C TYR A 30 15.75 -1.91 -4.18
N ARG A 31 15.63 -1.59 -5.47
CA ARG A 31 15.16 -0.29 -5.96
C ARG A 31 13.83 -0.47 -6.69
N ASP A 32 12.88 0.41 -6.37
CA ASP A 32 11.55 0.51 -6.98
C ASP A 32 10.80 -0.84 -7.12
N PRO A 33 10.62 -1.60 -6.02
CA PRO A 33 9.90 -2.88 -6.05
C PRO A 33 8.41 -2.70 -6.38
N THR A 34 7.86 -3.54 -7.25
CA THR A 34 6.45 -3.48 -7.71
C THR A 34 5.58 -4.65 -7.23
N GLY A 35 6.15 -5.61 -6.50
CA GLY A 35 5.48 -6.86 -6.14
C GLY A 35 5.50 -7.90 -7.27
N PRO A 36 4.89 -9.08 -7.08
CA PRO A 36 4.58 -10.01 -8.17
C PRO A 36 3.53 -9.43 -9.12
N GLU A 37 3.63 -9.81 -10.41
CA GLU A 37 2.73 -9.38 -11.48
C GLU A 37 1.86 -10.54 -11.99
N GLY A 38 0.72 -10.21 -12.60
CA GLY A 38 -0.23 -11.18 -13.17
C GLY A 38 -1.69 -10.81 -12.91
N GLU A 39 -2.58 -11.29 -13.77
CA GLU A 39 -4.02 -10.96 -13.74
C GLU A 39 -4.72 -11.44 -12.46
N ASP A 40 -4.20 -12.50 -11.85
CA ASP A 40 -4.80 -13.16 -10.67
C ASP A 40 -4.07 -12.88 -9.34
N VAL A 41 -3.13 -11.95 -9.34
CA VAL A 41 -2.37 -11.60 -8.14
C VAL A 41 -3.25 -10.82 -7.16
N PHE A 42 -3.22 -11.20 -5.89
CA PHE A 42 -3.82 -10.39 -4.82
C PHE A 42 -3.06 -9.08 -4.71
N LYS A 43 -3.77 -7.96 -4.60
CA LYS A 43 -3.16 -6.63 -4.41
C LYS A 43 -3.04 -6.30 -2.93
N VAL A 44 -2.07 -5.46 -2.59
CA VAL A 44 -1.79 -5.05 -1.22
C VAL A 44 -2.77 -3.96 -0.77
N ILE A 45 -3.25 -4.06 0.48
CA ILE A 45 -4.00 -3.03 1.20
C ILE A 45 -3.25 -2.66 2.49
N ARG A 46 -3.17 -1.36 2.81
CA ARG A 46 -2.40 -0.81 3.93
C ARG A 46 -3.24 0.11 4.83
N GLY A 47 -2.66 0.52 5.97
CA GLY A 47 -3.21 1.56 6.86
C GLY A 47 -4.30 1.09 7.83
N GLY A 48 -5.12 0.12 7.42
CA GLY A 48 -6.26 -0.32 8.23
C GLY A 48 -7.40 0.69 8.26
N SER A 49 -8.51 0.36 8.90
CA SER A 49 -9.74 1.17 8.83
C SER A 49 -10.34 1.49 10.20
N TRP A 50 -11.40 2.30 10.21
CA TRP A 50 -12.20 2.63 11.39
C TRP A 50 -12.78 1.41 12.12
N ARG A 51 -12.85 0.25 11.45
CA ARG A 51 -13.35 -1.01 12.03
C ARG A 51 -12.24 -1.89 12.62
N GLU A 52 -10.97 -1.60 12.32
CA GLU A 52 -9.86 -2.43 12.77
C GLU A 52 -9.37 -2.05 14.17
N SER A 53 -8.88 -3.05 14.92
CA SER A 53 -8.21 -2.80 16.20
C SER A 53 -6.85 -2.12 16.00
N ARG A 54 -6.26 -1.62 17.09
CA ARG A 54 -4.90 -1.05 17.06
C ARG A 54 -3.85 -2.00 16.47
N LEU A 55 -3.97 -3.31 16.72
CA LEU A 55 -3.07 -4.31 16.13
C LEU A 55 -3.36 -4.55 14.65
N GLY A 56 -4.63 -4.37 14.25
CA GLY A 56 -5.09 -4.40 12.87
C GLY A 56 -4.62 -3.19 12.06
N ALA A 57 -4.50 -2.01 12.65
CA ALA A 57 -4.10 -0.79 11.95
C ALA A 57 -2.58 -0.50 12.03
N ARG A 58 -1.72 -1.49 12.32
CA ARG A 58 -0.26 -1.24 12.37
C ARG A 58 0.28 -0.84 11.00
N LEU A 59 1.16 0.16 10.98
CA LEU A 59 1.81 0.66 9.78
C LEU A 59 2.53 -0.43 8.95
N THR A 60 3.05 -1.47 9.62
CA THR A 60 3.79 -2.57 8.97
C THR A 60 2.89 -3.72 8.50
N LYS A 61 1.60 -3.76 8.91
CA LYS A 61 0.68 -4.79 8.46
C LYS A 61 0.44 -4.63 6.96
N ARG A 62 0.38 -5.77 6.29
CA ARG A 62 -0.02 -5.90 4.89
C ARG A 62 -1.24 -6.81 4.86
N PHE A 63 -2.37 -6.28 4.42
CA PHE A 63 -3.51 -7.11 4.04
C PHE A 63 -3.45 -7.32 2.53
N SER A 64 -4.06 -8.40 2.03
CA SER A 64 -4.15 -8.63 0.59
C SER A 64 -5.54 -9.09 0.20
N ALA A 65 -6.01 -8.61 -0.94
CA ALA A 65 -7.31 -8.99 -1.48
C ALA A 65 -7.28 -9.02 -3.00
N LYS A 66 -8.26 -9.69 -3.59
CA LYS A 66 -8.50 -9.63 -5.04
C LYS A 66 -9.03 -8.25 -5.43
N LEU A 67 -8.69 -7.80 -6.64
CA LEU A 67 -8.97 -6.45 -7.16
C LEU A 67 -10.46 -6.05 -7.12
N TRP A 68 -11.37 -7.03 -7.23
CA TRP A 68 -12.81 -6.78 -7.17
C TRP A 68 -13.34 -6.52 -5.74
N ARG A 69 -12.49 -6.58 -4.71
CA ARG A 69 -12.91 -6.23 -3.36
C ARG A 69 -13.28 -4.76 -3.29
N THR A 70 -14.51 -4.49 -2.89
CA THR A 70 -15.01 -3.15 -2.59
C THR A 70 -15.84 -3.24 -1.32
N ASP A 71 -15.56 -2.38 -0.35
CA ASP A 71 -16.36 -2.27 0.87
C ASP A 71 -16.13 -0.90 1.54
N ALA A 72 -16.98 -0.54 2.50
CA ALA A 72 -16.96 0.76 3.18
C ALA A 72 -15.71 1.00 4.06
N THR A 73 -14.80 0.04 4.14
CA THR A 73 -13.55 0.13 4.90
C THR A 73 -12.32 0.24 4.02
N VAL A 74 -12.48 0.23 2.69
CA VAL A 74 -11.37 0.27 1.73
C VAL A 74 -11.52 1.45 0.78
N GLY A 75 -10.47 2.27 0.70
CA GLY A 75 -10.33 3.38 -0.24
C GLY A 75 -8.99 3.33 -0.95
N PHE A 76 -8.51 4.49 -1.42
CA PHE A 76 -7.20 4.63 -2.03
C PHE A 76 -6.70 6.08 -1.92
N ARG A 77 -5.40 6.25 -2.12
CA ARG A 77 -4.74 7.54 -2.26
C ARG A 77 -3.82 7.48 -3.46
N CYS A 78 -3.89 8.50 -4.31
CA CYS A 78 -3.04 8.56 -5.50
C CYS A 78 -1.60 8.92 -5.13
N ALA A 79 -0.66 8.41 -5.92
CA ALA A 79 0.73 8.83 -5.94
C ALA A 79 1.11 9.18 -7.39
N LYS A 80 2.19 9.95 -7.55
CA LYS A 80 2.72 10.34 -8.85
C LYS A 80 4.23 10.48 -8.74
N ASP A 81 4.93 10.12 -9.80
CA ASP A 81 6.36 10.37 -9.93
C ASP A 81 6.67 11.88 -9.89
N PRO A 82 7.84 12.27 -9.36
CA PRO A 82 8.28 13.65 -9.44
C PRO A 82 8.44 14.10 -10.90
N PRO A 83 8.37 15.41 -11.18
CA PRO A 83 8.71 15.95 -12.50
C PRO A 83 10.12 15.50 -12.92
N THR A 84 10.28 15.15 -14.20
CA THR A 84 11.53 14.64 -14.79
C THR A 84 12.74 15.56 -14.62
N ASP A 85 12.50 16.84 -14.35
CA ASP A 85 13.54 17.86 -14.20
C ASP A 85 13.99 18.04 -12.74
N THR A 86 13.46 17.24 -11.82
CA THR A 86 13.94 17.22 -10.43
C THR A 86 15.23 16.39 -10.36
N PRO A 87 16.37 16.97 -9.93
CA PRO A 87 17.58 16.19 -9.77
C PRO A 87 17.35 15.07 -8.75
N ALA A 88 17.75 13.85 -9.09
CA ALA A 88 17.67 12.72 -8.16
C ALA A 88 18.61 12.95 -6.98
N GLY A 89 18.08 13.35 -5.82
CA GLY A 89 18.89 13.44 -4.59
C GLY A 89 18.56 14.53 -3.58
N LEU A 90 17.35 15.08 -3.57
CA LEU A 90 16.83 15.87 -2.43
C LEU A 90 15.77 15.08 -1.67
#